data_AF-A0A969CTX5-F1
#
_entry.id   AF-A0A969CTX5-F1
#
_cell.length_a   1.000
_cell.length_b   1.000
_cell.length_c   1.000
_cell.angle_alpha   90.00
_cell.angle_beta   90.00
_cell.angle_gamma   90.00
#
_symmetry.space_group_name_H-M   'P 1'
#
loop_
_entity.id
_entity.type
_entity.pdbx_description
1 polymer ?
#
loop_
_entity_poly.entity_id
_entity_poly.type
_entity_poly.pdbx_seq_one_letter_code
_entity_poly.pdbx_strand_id
1 'polypeptide(L)'
;ERHPTQAIAAGTEAAVVAAMVRSQLIQNWEEQDHPEHLRTICDRLLAPDQRSGRRLGLYQQVLTQNSVSADSSDEQSELLLAGIVVKRQGRLQPTNPIYAEVFNASWVNQCLSRQRPYGAALSAWAASNYKDKSRLLMGQALKEALDWATDKSLSDLDYRYLSISQEWDASMVRLELEAQEKAHRVLAAAHQKANQIIWLSYLSLGTCLAISTITLLAGLLR
;
A
#
# COMPACT_ATOMS: atom_id res chain seq x y z
N GLU A 1 45.12 -17.77 -21.91
CA GLU A 1 45.91 -16.58 -22.29
C GLU A 1 46.11 -15.74 -21.03
N ARG A 2 47.34 -15.27 -20.74
CA ARG A 2 47.55 -14.38 -19.59
C ARG A 2 47.11 -12.98 -20.02
N HIS A 3 46.02 -12.47 -19.45
CA HIS A 3 45.68 -11.06 -19.58
C HIS A 3 46.89 -10.23 -19.14
N PRO A 4 47.26 -9.16 -19.87
CA PRO A 4 48.39 -8.32 -19.48
C PRO A 4 48.13 -7.78 -18.08
N THR A 5 49.01 -8.10 -17.14
CA THR A 5 48.94 -7.63 -15.76
C THR A 5 49.30 -6.14 -15.76
N GLN A 6 48.32 -5.29 -16.02
CA GLN A 6 48.48 -3.85 -15.90
C GLN A 6 48.67 -3.54 -14.41
N ALA A 7 49.86 -3.07 -14.05
CA ALA A 7 50.16 -2.69 -12.68
C ALA A 7 49.26 -1.52 -12.27
N ILE A 8 48.55 -1.68 -11.16
CA ILE A 8 47.72 -0.62 -10.60
C ILE A 8 48.64 0.44 -9.98
N ALA A 9 48.39 1.72 -10.27
CA ALA A 9 49.20 2.80 -9.73
C ALA A 9 49.00 2.94 -8.21
N ALA A 10 50.11 3.11 -7.48
CA ALA A 10 50.08 3.27 -6.03
C ALA A 10 49.19 4.46 -5.62
N GLY A 11 48.27 4.21 -4.68
CA GLY A 11 47.27 5.20 -4.22
C GLY A 11 45.95 5.21 -5.02
N THR A 12 45.82 4.42 -6.10
CA THR A 12 44.59 4.32 -6.90
C THR A 12 43.87 2.98 -6.76
N GLU A 13 44.43 2.05 -5.98
CA GLU A 13 43.98 0.67 -5.86
C GLU A 13 42.51 0.58 -5.46
N ALA A 14 42.10 1.35 -4.44
CA ALA A 14 40.72 1.34 -3.97
C ALA A 14 39.73 1.77 -5.05
N ALA A 15 40.07 2.80 -5.84
CA ALA A 15 39.20 3.29 -6.92
C ALA A 15 39.12 2.30 -8.08
N VAL A 16 40.25 1.68 -8.44
CA VAL A 16 40.30 0.65 -9.49
C VAL A 16 39.51 -0.59 -9.09
N VAL A 17 39.67 -1.06 -7.84
CA VAL A 17 38.89 -2.19 -7.31
C VAL A 17 37.41 -1.85 -7.25
N ALA A 18 37.03 -0.66 -6.78
CA ALA A 18 35.62 -0.24 -6.74
C ALA A 18 35.01 -0.18 -8.15
N ALA A 19 35.73 0.34 -9.15
CA ALA A 19 35.28 0.37 -10.54
C ALA A 19 35.13 -1.04 -11.13
N MET A 20 36.07 -1.94 -10.83
CA MET A 20 36.00 -3.34 -11.24
C MET A 20 34.79 -4.02 -10.60
N VAL A 21 34.63 -3.97 -9.28
CA VAL A 21 33.48 -4.57 -8.58
C VAL A 21 32.17 -4.03 -9.13
N ARG A 22 32.08 -2.71 -9.36
CA ARG A 22 30.87 -2.11 -9.89
C ARG A 22 30.53 -2.62 -11.30
N SER A 23 31.52 -2.67 -12.19
CA SER A 23 31.32 -3.06 -13.59
C SER A 23 31.14 -4.57 -13.80
N GLN A 24 31.75 -5.40 -12.95
CA GLN A 24 31.83 -6.86 -13.13
C GLN A 24 30.89 -7.66 -12.20
N LEU A 25 30.44 -7.08 -11.08
CA LEU A 25 29.66 -7.81 -10.06
C LEU A 25 28.34 -7.14 -9.68
N ILE A 26 28.19 -5.83 -9.88
CA ILE A 26 27.00 -5.07 -9.48
C ILE A 26 26.14 -4.71 -10.70
N GLN A 27 26.75 -4.10 -11.72
CA GLN A 27 26.06 -3.72 -12.95
C GLN A 27 25.77 -4.96 -13.80
N ASN A 28 24.52 -5.11 -14.24
CA ASN A 28 24.05 -6.25 -15.04
C ASN A 28 24.48 -7.60 -14.46
N TRP A 29 24.50 -7.71 -13.12
CA TRP A 29 24.92 -8.93 -12.43
C TRP A 29 24.14 -10.16 -12.91
N GLU A 30 22.87 -9.99 -13.28
CA GLU A 30 22.01 -11.06 -13.80
C GLU A 30 22.59 -11.75 -15.05
N GLU A 31 23.33 -11.03 -15.90
CA GLU A 31 23.98 -11.55 -17.11
C GLU A 31 25.43 -12.01 -16.86
N GLN A 32 26.06 -11.53 -15.78
CA GLN A 32 27.49 -11.73 -15.50
C GLN A 32 27.76 -12.79 -14.43
N ASP A 33 26.73 -13.32 -13.76
CA ASP A 33 26.83 -14.28 -12.65
C ASP A 33 27.24 -15.69 -13.13
N HIS A 34 28.51 -15.82 -13.52
CA HIS A 34 29.12 -17.07 -13.99
C HIS A 34 30.46 -17.34 -13.29
N PRO A 35 30.57 -18.42 -12.48
CA PRO A 35 29.51 -19.39 -12.13
C PRO A 35 28.39 -18.75 -11.31
N GLU A 36 27.21 -19.36 -11.34
CA GLU A 36 26.02 -18.84 -10.65
C GLU A 36 26.24 -18.78 -9.14
N HIS A 37 25.92 -17.62 -8.56
CA HIS A 37 25.99 -17.38 -7.13
C HIS A 37 24.91 -16.39 -6.71
N LEU A 38 24.92 -15.19 -7.30
CA LEU A 38 23.91 -14.17 -7.02
C LEU A 38 22.52 -14.64 -7.45
N ARG A 39 22.40 -15.36 -8.57
CA ARG A 39 21.14 -15.90 -9.06
C ARG A 39 20.56 -16.92 -8.08
N THR A 40 21.41 -17.79 -7.51
CA THR A 40 20.98 -18.75 -6.47
C THR A 40 20.48 -18.05 -5.21
N ILE A 41 21.14 -16.96 -4.80
CA ILE A 41 20.68 -16.14 -3.66
C ILE A 41 19.32 -15.51 -3.99
N CYS A 42 19.19 -14.92 -5.17
CA CYS A 42 17.96 -14.32 -5.67
C CYS A 42 16.79 -15.30 -5.68
N ASP A 43 16.99 -16.49 -6.25
CA ASP A 43 15.96 -17.53 -6.34
C ASP A 43 15.50 -17.99 -4.96
N ARG A 44 16.42 -18.10 -3.99
CA ARG A 44 16.08 -18.46 -2.61
C ARG A 44 15.35 -17.32 -1.88
N LEU A 45 15.65 -16.06 -2.17
CA LEU A 45 14.91 -14.92 -1.61
C LEU A 45 13.50 -14.82 -2.18
N LEU A 46 13.36 -15.08 -3.48
CA LEU A 46 12.13 -14.96 -4.24
C LEU A 46 11.33 -16.27 -4.32
N ALA A 47 11.71 -17.28 -3.53
CA ALA A 47 11.01 -18.55 -3.47
C ALA A 47 9.49 -18.34 -3.36
N PRO A 48 8.68 -18.95 -4.25
CA PRO A 48 7.25 -18.68 -4.34
C PRO A 48 6.51 -19.42 -3.22
N ASP A 49 6.62 -18.89 -2.00
CA ASP A 49 5.92 -19.37 -0.83
C ASP A 49 5.18 -18.24 -0.09
N GLN A 50 4.32 -18.62 0.84
CA GLN A 50 3.49 -17.71 1.62
C GLN A 50 4.31 -16.72 2.48
N ARG A 51 5.59 -16.99 2.72
CA ARG A 51 6.49 -16.20 3.57
C ARG A 51 7.44 -15.31 2.78
N SER A 52 7.45 -15.39 1.45
CA SER A 52 8.31 -14.57 0.58
C SER A 52 8.23 -13.08 0.93
N GLY A 53 7.02 -12.56 1.12
CA GLY A 53 6.79 -11.16 1.51
C GLY A 53 7.41 -10.79 2.87
N ARG A 54 7.27 -11.64 3.89
CA ARG A 54 7.86 -11.42 5.22
C ARG A 54 9.38 -11.58 5.21
N ARG A 55 9.91 -12.56 4.48
CA ARG A 55 11.36 -12.77 4.28
C ARG A 55 12.01 -11.53 3.67
N LEU A 56 11.44 -11.01 2.59
CA LEU A 56 11.90 -9.79 1.93
C LEU A 56 11.73 -8.55 2.83
N GLY A 57 10.62 -8.44 3.57
CA GLY A 57 10.41 -7.37 4.55
C GLY A 57 11.43 -7.38 5.69
N LEU A 58 11.76 -8.56 6.22
CA LEU A 58 12.80 -8.72 7.22
C LEU A 58 14.18 -8.34 6.67
N TYR A 59 14.50 -8.76 5.45
CA TYR A 59 15.75 -8.36 4.81
C TYR A 59 15.84 -6.84 4.59
N GLN A 60 14.73 -6.20 4.20
CA GLN A 60 14.64 -4.74 4.12
C GLN A 60 14.92 -4.06 5.48
N GLN A 61 14.42 -4.62 6.58
CA GLN A 61 14.72 -4.11 7.93
C GLN A 61 16.22 -4.24 8.26
N VAL A 62 16.85 -5.37 7.91
CA VAL A 62 18.29 -5.57 8.08
C VAL A 62 19.09 -4.55 7.30
N LEU A 63 18.72 -4.25 6.05
CA LEU A 63 19.37 -3.22 5.23
C LEU A 63 19.21 -1.81 5.82
N THR A 64 18.03 -1.50 6.36
CA THR A 64 17.71 -0.15 6.87
C THR A 64 18.37 0.13 8.21
N GLN A 65 18.34 -0.85 9.12
CA GLN A 65 18.84 -0.71 10.49
C GLN A 65 20.30 -1.15 10.63
N ASN A 66 20.87 -1.73 9.56
CA ASN A 66 22.17 -2.40 9.52
C ASN A 66 22.32 -3.57 10.51
N SER A 67 21.32 -3.83 11.38
CA SER A 67 21.24 -4.99 12.24
C SER A 67 19.84 -5.21 12.82
N VAL A 68 19.40 -6.46 12.92
CA VAL A 68 18.14 -6.87 13.58
C VAL A 68 18.43 -7.92 14.66
N SER A 69 17.68 -7.96 15.76
CA SER A 69 17.88 -8.98 16.80
C SER A 69 17.59 -10.38 16.24
N ALA A 70 18.46 -11.34 16.54
CA ALA A 70 18.27 -12.71 16.09
C ALA A 70 17.25 -13.43 16.96
N ASP A 71 16.10 -13.79 16.38
CA ASP A 71 14.98 -14.46 17.04
C ASP A 71 14.83 -15.94 16.64
N SER A 72 15.65 -16.40 15.69
CA SER A 72 15.61 -17.78 15.16
C SER A 72 14.26 -18.17 14.52
N SER A 73 13.49 -17.19 14.05
CA SER A 73 12.32 -17.45 13.21
C SER A 73 12.70 -18.16 11.90
N ASP A 74 11.71 -18.76 11.26
CA ASP A 74 11.89 -19.43 9.97
C ASP A 74 12.39 -18.45 8.90
N GLU A 75 11.86 -17.23 8.87
CA GLU A 75 12.30 -16.21 7.92
C GLU A 75 13.76 -15.81 8.14
N GLN A 76 14.20 -15.70 9.41
CA GLN A 76 15.62 -15.49 9.72
C GLN A 76 16.50 -16.66 9.27
N SER A 77 16.02 -17.89 9.47
CA SER A 77 16.72 -19.11 9.05
C SER A 77 16.88 -19.16 7.53
N GLU A 78 15.84 -18.79 6.78
CA GLU A 78 15.88 -18.70 5.31
C GLU A 78 16.89 -17.65 4.82
N LEU A 79 16.95 -16.46 5.45
CA LEU A 79 17.94 -15.45 5.11
C LEU A 79 19.38 -15.90 5.42
N LEU A 80 19.58 -16.62 6.54
CA LEU A 80 20.87 -17.21 6.89
C LEU A 80 21.29 -18.29 5.89
N LEU A 81 20.35 -19.17 5.50
CA LEU A 81 20.57 -20.19 4.48
C LEU A 81 20.89 -19.55 3.13
N ALA A 82 20.23 -18.45 2.77
CA ALA A 82 20.56 -17.68 1.56
C ALA A 82 21.95 -17.03 1.62
N GLY A 83 22.61 -17.00 2.79
CA GLY A 83 23.94 -16.42 2.96
C GLY A 83 23.95 -14.89 2.87
N ILE A 84 22.78 -14.24 2.75
CA ILE A 84 22.68 -12.79 2.58
C ILE A 84 22.82 -12.03 3.91
N VAL A 85 22.51 -12.71 5.01
CA VAL A 85 22.74 -12.22 6.37
C VAL A 85 23.59 -13.21 7.17
N VAL A 86 24.26 -12.68 8.20
CA VAL A 86 25.06 -13.45 9.15
C VAL A 86 24.65 -13.07 10.57
N LYS A 87 24.64 -14.06 11.48
CA LYS A 87 24.41 -13.84 12.90
C LYS A 87 25.72 -13.48 13.60
N ARG A 88 25.85 -12.25 14.09
CA ARG A 88 26.99 -11.77 14.90
C ARG A 88 26.47 -11.13 16.18
N GLN A 89 27.01 -11.55 17.32
CA GLN A 89 26.64 -11.02 18.65
C GLN A 89 25.12 -11.02 18.90
N GLY A 90 24.43 -12.08 18.47
CA GLY A 90 22.98 -12.20 18.63
C GLY A 90 22.15 -11.29 17.71
N ARG A 91 22.76 -10.69 16.68
CA ARG A 91 22.07 -9.85 15.68
C ARG A 91 22.34 -10.35 14.27
N LEU A 92 21.35 -10.23 13.39
CA LEU A 92 21.50 -10.42 11.95
C LEU A 92 22.05 -9.14 11.31
N GLN A 93 23.06 -9.29 10.47
CA GLN A 93 23.72 -8.21 9.72
C GLN A 93 23.93 -8.65 8.28
N PRO A 94 24.02 -7.73 7.30
CA PRO A 94 24.40 -8.09 5.93
C PRO A 94 25.75 -8.82 5.90
N THR A 95 25.83 -9.95 5.19
CA THR A 95 27.06 -10.77 5.16
C THR A 95 28.16 -10.15 4.31
N ASN A 96 27.79 -9.60 3.16
CA ASN A 96 28.72 -9.09 2.15
C ASN A 96 28.20 -7.76 1.59
N PRO A 97 29.00 -6.68 1.59
CA PRO A 97 28.62 -5.41 0.98
C PRO A 97 28.19 -5.53 -0.48
N ILE A 98 28.80 -6.44 -1.27
CA ILE A 98 28.42 -6.66 -2.67
C ILE A 98 26.97 -7.14 -2.76
N TYR A 99 26.55 -8.06 -1.88
CA TYR A 99 25.15 -8.52 -1.87
C TYR A 99 24.19 -7.41 -1.45
N ALA A 100 24.60 -6.56 -0.50
CA ALA A 100 23.79 -5.43 -0.07
C ALA A 100 23.65 -4.35 -1.16
N GLU A 101 24.65 -4.20 -2.03
CA GLU A 101 24.58 -3.32 -3.21
C GLU A 101 23.71 -3.91 -4.32
N VAL A 102 23.80 -5.23 -4.56
CA VAL A 102 23.01 -5.95 -5.56
C VAL A 102 21.54 -6.06 -5.13
N PHE A 103 21.28 -6.66 -3.97
CA PHE A 103 19.96 -6.84 -3.38
C PHE A 103 19.61 -5.68 -2.46
N ASN A 104 19.84 -4.45 -2.91
CA ASN A 104 19.62 -3.25 -2.12
C ASN A 104 18.13 -2.98 -1.82
N ALA A 105 17.86 -1.96 -1.00
CA ALA A 105 16.49 -1.60 -0.61
C ALA A 105 15.57 -1.29 -1.81
N SER A 106 16.11 -0.73 -2.90
CA SER A 106 15.32 -0.49 -4.13
C SER A 106 14.94 -1.81 -4.80
N TRP A 107 15.88 -2.74 -4.93
CA TRP A 107 15.61 -4.08 -5.48
C TRP A 107 14.53 -4.81 -4.66
N VAL A 108 14.68 -4.82 -3.33
CA VAL A 108 13.69 -5.45 -2.43
C VAL A 108 12.30 -4.81 -2.58
N ASN A 109 12.23 -3.48 -2.64
CA ASN A 109 10.97 -2.76 -2.86
C ASN A 109 10.31 -3.12 -4.19
N GLN A 110 11.09 -3.29 -5.26
CA GLN A 110 10.57 -3.70 -6.56
C GLN A 110 10.01 -5.13 -6.50
N CYS A 111 10.73 -6.06 -5.86
CA CYS A 111 10.25 -7.43 -5.67
C CYS A 111 8.95 -7.48 -4.87
N LEU A 112 8.90 -6.79 -3.73
CA LEU A 112 7.69 -6.67 -2.91
C LEU A 112 6.53 -6.04 -3.68
N SER A 113 6.80 -5.00 -4.48
CA SER A 113 5.78 -4.33 -5.28
C SER A 113 5.21 -5.21 -6.39
N ARG A 114 6.01 -6.10 -6.97
CA ARG A 114 5.57 -7.06 -7.99
C ARG A 114 4.72 -8.20 -7.42
N GLN A 115 4.94 -8.56 -6.15
CA GLN A 115 4.19 -9.64 -5.50
C GLN A 115 2.78 -9.22 -5.05
N ARG A 116 2.59 -7.94 -4.72
CA ARG A 116 1.40 -7.43 -4.02
C ARG A 116 0.48 -6.64 -4.97
N PRO A 117 -0.85 -6.86 -4.94
CA PRO A 117 -1.81 -6.03 -5.68
C PRO A 117 -1.74 -4.53 -5.34
N TYR A 118 -1.34 -4.22 -4.11
CA TYR A 118 -1.28 -2.86 -3.55
C TYR A 118 0.15 -2.31 -3.38
N GLY A 119 1.16 -2.96 -3.96
CA GLY A 119 2.56 -2.62 -3.75
C GLY A 119 2.93 -1.18 -4.12
N ALA A 120 2.37 -0.68 -5.23
CA ALA A 120 2.58 0.69 -5.68
C ALA A 120 1.98 1.73 -4.72
N ALA A 121 0.76 1.47 -4.22
CA ALA A 121 0.07 2.35 -3.28
C ALA A 121 0.79 2.40 -1.92
N LEU A 122 1.23 1.23 -1.43
CA LEU A 122 2.06 1.13 -0.23
C LEU A 122 3.38 1.90 -0.36
N SER A 123 4.09 1.73 -1.48
CA SER A 123 5.36 2.43 -1.73
C SER A 123 5.17 3.94 -1.76
N ALA A 124 4.10 4.44 -2.41
CA ALA A 124 3.75 5.86 -2.41
C ALA A 124 3.40 6.37 -1.02
N TRP A 125 2.65 5.58 -0.23
CA TRP A 125 2.33 5.92 1.15
C TRP A 125 3.57 5.99 2.04
N ALA A 126 4.49 5.03 1.92
CA ALA A 126 5.76 5.04 2.63
C ALA A 126 6.63 6.25 2.24
N ALA A 127 6.70 6.58 0.94
CA ALA A 127 7.40 7.77 0.44
C ALA A 127 6.82 9.09 0.99
N SER A 128 5.52 9.12 1.31
CA SER A 128 4.88 10.26 1.98
C SER A 128 5.19 10.37 3.49
N ASN A 129 6.11 9.56 4.00
CA ASN A 129 6.37 9.38 5.42
C ASN A 129 5.10 8.98 6.20
N TYR A 130 4.29 8.10 5.60
CA TYR A 130 3.07 7.52 6.17
C TYR A 130 1.93 8.53 6.43
N LYS A 131 1.89 9.66 5.71
CA LYS A 131 0.94 10.76 5.94
C LYS A 131 -0.15 10.88 4.87
N ASP A 132 0.15 10.53 3.63
CA ASP A 132 -0.76 10.73 2.50
C ASP A 132 -1.89 9.68 2.51
N LYS A 133 -3.01 10.01 3.14
CA LYS A 133 -4.19 9.13 3.21
C LYS A 133 -4.83 8.85 1.86
N SER A 134 -4.57 9.66 0.83
CA SER A 134 -5.08 9.39 -0.53
C SER A 134 -4.48 8.12 -1.15
N ARG A 135 -3.39 7.61 -0.57
CA ARG A 135 -2.73 6.35 -0.98
C ARG A 135 -3.28 5.12 -0.26
N LEU A 136 -4.18 5.29 0.70
CA LEU A 136 -4.80 4.17 1.40
C LEU A 136 -5.82 3.48 0.48
N LEU A 137 -5.96 2.18 0.66
CA LEU A 137 -6.92 1.40 -0.13
C LEU A 137 -8.34 1.64 0.38
N MET A 138 -9.31 1.57 -0.52
CA MET A 138 -10.73 1.71 -0.22
C MET A 138 -11.57 0.75 -1.08
N GLY A 139 -12.75 0.42 -0.59
CA GLY A 139 -13.74 -0.40 -1.29
C GLY A 139 -13.16 -1.69 -1.88
N GLN A 140 -13.32 -1.88 -3.19
CA GLN A 140 -12.94 -3.10 -3.88
C GLN A 140 -11.42 -3.35 -3.85
N ALA A 141 -10.60 -2.31 -3.98
CA ALA A 141 -9.13 -2.45 -3.94
C ALA A 141 -8.65 -2.91 -2.55
N LEU A 142 -9.30 -2.43 -1.48
CA LEU A 142 -9.03 -2.91 -0.12
C LEU A 142 -9.47 -4.37 0.05
N LYS A 143 -10.65 -4.73 -0.45
CA LYS A 143 -11.13 -6.11 -0.39
C LYS A 143 -10.18 -7.09 -1.09
N GLU A 144 -9.77 -6.80 -2.32
CA GLU A 144 -8.81 -7.61 -3.07
C GLU A 144 -7.47 -7.74 -2.36
N ALA A 145 -7.00 -6.68 -1.72
CA ALA A 145 -5.78 -6.70 -0.92
C ALA A 145 -5.88 -7.60 0.31
N LEU A 146 -7.04 -7.60 1.00
CA LEU A 146 -7.29 -8.46 2.15
C LEU A 146 -7.46 -9.93 1.76
N ASP A 147 -8.18 -10.18 0.66
CA ASP A 147 -8.34 -11.53 0.10
C ASP A 147 -6.95 -12.10 -0.27
N TRP A 148 -6.12 -11.32 -0.97
CA TRP A 148 -4.74 -11.69 -1.29
C TRP A 148 -3.86 -11.91 -0.05
N ALA A 149 -4.09 -11.16 1.03
CA ALA A 149 -3.33 -11.25 2.27
C ALA A 149 -3.67 -12.48 3.12
N THR A 150 -4.83 -13.12 2.89
CA THR A 150 -5.40 -14.14 3.80
C THR A 150 -4.48 -15.34 4.00
N ASP A 151 -3.77 -15.77 2.96
CA ASP A 151 -2.88 -16.92 3.00
C ASP A 151 -1.38 -16.54 3.06
N LYS A 152 -1.06 -15.26 3.33
CA LYS A 152 0.33 -14.75 3.30
C LYS A 152 0.82 -14.36 4.68
N SER A 153 2.08 -14.69 4.95
CA SER A 153 2.82 -14.10 6.07
C SER A 153 3.36 -12.75 5.58
N LEU A 154 2.72 -11.67 6.04
CA LEU A 154 3.04 -10.31 5.63
C LEU A 154 4.14 -9.69 6.50
N SER A 155 4.77 -8.62 6.00
CA SER A 155 5.67 -7.81 6.83
C SER A 155 4.88 -6.90 7.77
N ASP A 156 5.52 -6.42 8.84
CA ASP A 156 4.89 -5.48 9.78
C ASP A 156 4.35 -4.21 9.09
N LEU A 157 5.06 -3.75 8.05
CA LEU A 157 4.65 -2.59 7.27
C LEU A 157 3.36 -2.84 6.50
N ASP A 158 3.20 -4.03 5.92
CA ASP A 158 1.98 -4.41 5.21
C ASP A 158 0.79 -4.51 6.15
N TYR A 159 0.96 -5.16 7.31
CA TYR A 159 -0.09 -5.23 8.33
C TYR A 159 -0.55 -3.84 8.74
N ARG A 160 0.40 -2.94 9.01
CA ARG A 160 0.11 -1.54 9.37
C ARG A 160 -0.63 -0.80 8.26
N TYR A 161 -0.22 -0.99 7.01
CA TYR A 161 -0.86 -0.32 5.88
C TYR A 161 -2.29 -0.80 5.64
N LEU A 162 -2.52 -2.12 5.71
CA LEU A 162 -3.84 -2.71 5.56
C LEU A 162 -4.77 -2.30 6.71
N SER A 163 -4.29 -2.29 7.96
CA SER A 163 -5.09 -1.88 9.11
C SER A 163 -5.51 -0.41 9.01
N ILE A 164 -4.58 0.48 8.64
CA ILE A 164 -4.88 1.91 8.44
C ILE A 164 -5.84 2.11 7.27
N SER A 165 -5.70 1.31 6.20
CA SER A 165 -6.62 1.37 5.05
C SER A 165 -8.04 0.93 5.45
N GLN A 166 -8.19 -0.11 6.27
CA GLN A 166 -9.49 -0.53 6.82
C GLN A 166 -10.15 0.55 7.68
N GLU A 167 -9.39 1.17 8.59
CA GLU A 167 -9.89 2.25 9.44
C GLU A 167 -10.32 3.47 8.62
N TRP A 168 -9.55 3.80 7.59
CA TRP A 168 -9.85 4.89 6.68
C TRP A 168 -11.11 4.62 5.85
N ASP A 169 -11.21 3.44 5.23
CA ASP A 169 -12.38 3.03 4.46
C ASP A 169 -13.64 3.05 5.32
N ALA A 170 -13.58 2.50 6.54
CA ALA A 170 -14.69 2.54 7.50
C ALA A 170 -15.10 3.98 7.87
N SER A 171 -14.12 4.88 8.02
CA SER A 171 -14.38 6.30 8.31
C SER A 171 -15.03 7.00 7.13
N MET A 172 -14.57 6.71 5.91
CA MET A 172 -15.12 7.28 4.67
C MET A 172 -16.55 6.81 4.43
N VAL A 173 -16.85 5.53 4.65
CA VAL A 173 -18.22 4.99 4.55
C VAL A 173 -19.16 5.67 5.55
N ARG A 174 -18.71 5.91 6.79
CA ARG A 174 -19.52 6.63 7.79
C ARG A 174 -19.80 8.07 7.36
N LEU A 175 -18.77 8.77 6.87
CA LEU A 175 -18.90 10.14 6.41
C LEU A 175 -19.90 10.24 5.24
N GLU A 176 -19.83 9.32 4.29
CA GLU A 176 -20.76 9.25 3.16
C GLU A 176 -22.19 9.01 3.64
N LEU A 177 -22.40 8.07 4.55
CA LEU A 177 -23.73 7.78 5.10
C LEU A 177 -24.31 9.01 5.81
N GLU A 178 -23.52 9.71 6.62
CA GLU A 178 -23.96 10.93 7.30
C GLU A 178 -24.30 12.06 6.31
N ALA A 179 -23.51 12.20 5.24
CA ALA A 179 -23.79 13.17 4.18
C ALA A 179 -25.09 12.82 3.45
N GLN A 180 -25.29 11.55 3.14
CA GLN A 180 -26.50 11.04 2.50
C GLN A 180 -27.73 11.23 3.38
N GLU A 181 -27.64 10.91 4.67
CA GLU A 181 -28.71 11.15 5.64
C GLU A 181 -29.07 12.64 5.74
N LYS A 182 -28.08 13.52 5.84
CA LYS A 182 -28.31 14.98 5.88
C LYS A 182 -29.01 15.45 4.61
N ALA A 183 -28.57 14.99 3.44
CA ALA A 183 -29.20 15.31 2.17
C ALA A 183 -30.66 14.83 2.11
N HIS A 184 -30.92 13.57 2.51
CA HIS A 184 -32.27 13.01 2.58
C HIS A 184 -33.17 13.79 3.55
N ARG A 185 -32.66 14.18 4.72
CA ARG A 185 -33.42 15.00 5.69
C ARG A 185 -33.78 16.36 5.12
N VAL A 186 -32.86 17.03 4.42
CA VAL A 186 -33.12 18.31 3.76
C VAL A 186 -34.17 18.16 2.66
N LEU A 187 -34.05 17.13 1.82
CA LEU A 187 -35.02 16.83 0.77
C LEU A 187 -36.41 16.51 1.35
N ALA A 188 -36.48 15.70 2.40
CA ALA A 188 -37.73 15.35 3.08
C ALA A 188 -38.40 16.59 3.70
N ALA A 189 -37.61 17.46 4.36
CA ALA A 189 -38.12 18.70 4.92
C ALA A 189 -38.64 19.67 3.84
N ALA A 190 -37.95 19.76 2.69
CA ALA A 190 -38.40 20.56 1.55
C ALA A 190 -39.70 20.01 0.97
N HIS A 191 -39.80 18.69 0.80
CA HIS A 191 -41.01 18.02 0.32
C HIS A 191 -42.20 18.22 1.27
N GLN A 192 -41.97 18.11 2.59
CA GLN A 192 -43.01 18.35 3.59
C GLN A 192 -43.53 19.80 3.53
N LYS A 193 -42.63 20.79 3.41
CA LYS A 193 -43.01 22.20 3.25
C LYS A 193 -43.81 22.43 1.96
N ALA A 194 -43.38 21.85 0.85
CA ALA A 194 -44.10 21.93 -0.42
C ALA A 194 -45.52 21.37 -0.28
N ASN A 195 -45.68 20.19 0.34
CA ASN A 195 -46.99 19.60 0.60
C ASN A 195 -47.87 20.44 1.53
N GLN A 196 -47.29 21.09 2.55
CA GLN A 196 -48.03 22.03 3.40
C GLN A 196 -48.55 23.24 2.59
N ILE A 197 -47.72 23.81 1.72
CA ILE A 197 -48.11 24.93 0.85
C ILE A 197 -49.22 24.49 -0.12
N ILE A 198 -49.08 23.29 -0.72
CA ILE A 198 -50.09 22.72 -1.61
C ILE A 198 -51.41 22.49 -0.85
N TRP A 199 -51.37 21.89 0.34
CA TRP A 199 -52.56 21.65 1.17
C TRP A 199 -53.26 22.96 1.57
N LEU A 200 -52.50 23.99 1.97
CA LEU A 200 -53.04 25.32 2.27
C LEU A 200 -53.70 25.97 1.05
N SER A 201 -53.11 25.80 -0.13
CA SER A 201 -53.65 26.31 -1.39
C SER A 201 -55.00 25.65 -1.71
N TYR A 202 -55.11 24.32 -1.58
CA TYR A 202 -56.37 23.59 -1.74
C TYR A 202 -57.45 24.02 -0.75
N LEU A 203 -57.09 24.28 0.51
CA LEU A 203 -58.01 24.76 1.53
C LEU A 203 -58.63 26.12 1.15
N SER A 204 -57.82 27.05 0.62
CA SER A 204 -58.29 28.38 0.18
C SER A 204 -59.20 28.33 -1.06
N LEU A 205 -58.95 27.39 -1.97
CA LEU A 205 -59.77 27.24 -3.19
C LEU A 205 -61.17 26.71 -2.84
N GLY A 206 -61.25 25.76 -1.90
CA GLY A 206 -62.51 25.18 -1.43
C GLY A 206 -63.43 26.21 -0.75
N THR A 207 -62.86 27.12 0.05
CA THR A 207 -63.65 28.18 0.69
C THR A 207 -64.19 29.20 -0.33
N CYS A 208 -63.40 29.57 -1.34
CA CYS A 208 -63.86 30.47 -2.41
C CYS A 208 -65.02 29.88 -3.22
N LEU A 209 -64.95 28.59 -3.55
CA LEU A 209 -66.04 27.89 -4.25
C LEU A 209 -67.32 27.84 -3.39
N ALA A 210 -67.22 27.59 -2.09
CA ALA A 210 -68.37 27.57 -1.18
C ALA A 210 -69.03 28.96 -1.02
N ILE A 211 -68.23 30.03 -0.92
CA ILE A 211 -68.76 31.40 -0.86
C ILE A 211 -69.45 31.77 -2.17
N SER A 212 -68.88 31.36 -3.31
CA SER A 212 -69.44 31.64 -4.63
C SER A 212 -70.77 30.92 -4.86
N THR A 213 -70.95 29.69 -4.37
CA THR A 213 -72.23 28.97 -4.48
C THR A 213 -73.30 29.53 -3.55
N ILE A 214 -72.94 29.93 -2.33
CA ILE A 214 -73.88 30.57 -1.37
C ILE A 214 -74.39 31.91 -1.92
N THR A 215 -73.50 32.72 -2.51
CA THR A 215 -73.89 34.01 -3.10
C THR A 215 -74.77 33.83 -4.34
N LEU A 216 -74.51 32.84 -5.19
CA LEU A 216 -75.38 32.48 -6.31
C LEU A 216 -76.78 32.02 -5.88
N LEU A 217 -76.87 31.17 -4.85
CA LEU A 217 -78.15 30.71 -4.30
C LEU A 217 -78.94 31.85 -3.66
N ALA A 218 -78.28 32.73 -2.91
CA ALA A 218 -78.93 33.90 -2.32
C ALA A 218 -79.42 34.90 -3.38
N GLY A 219 -78.71 35.02 -4.51
CA GLY A 219 -79.14 35.85 -5.64
C GLY A 219 -80.35 35.28 -6.40
N LEU A 220 -80.46 33.95 -6.51
CA LEU A 220 -81.60 33.28 -7.16
C LEU A 220 -82.89 33.28 -6.32
N LEU A 221 -82.78 33.49 -5.00
CA LEU A 221 -83.90 33.55 -4.05
C LEU A 221 -84.50 34.96 -3.90
N ARG A 222 -84.01 35.95 -4.66
CA ARG A 222 -84.44 37.35 -4.63
C ARG A 222 -85.19 37.72 -5.91
#